data_AF-A0A382NZF4-F1
#
_entry.id   AF-A0A382NZF4-F1
#
_cell.length_a   1.000
_cell.length_b   1.000
_cell.length_c   1.000
_cell.angle_alpha   90.00
_cell.angle_beta   90.00
_cell.angle_gamma   90.00
#
_symmetry.space_group_name_H-M   'P 1'
#
loop_
_entity.id
_entity.type
_entity.pdbx_description
1 polymer ?
#
loop_
_entity_poly.entity_id
_entity_poly.type
_entity_poly.pdbx_seq_one_letter_code
_entity_poly.pdbx_strand_id
1 'polypeptide(L)'
;MPKKYISYSLMKYIRPIWYFHLISNDGESVVWTNYNQLSRDEKEVIHYDQDYSNQVLSNWDASYQALMKGIVKKTENNIQTDEIELLPADIYRFIRKYHKKIWLYLVFFQRLFSLFNPISEFIGLWQTRHVQKYNLFHTHYVYDEYFDYDSSLIKSNPLL
;
A
#
# COMPACT_ATOMS: atom_id res chain seq x y z
N MET A 1 -15.57 15.21 8.29
CA MET A 1 -14.39 15.16 7.39
C MET A 1 -14.22 13.71 6.93
N PRO A 2 -13.81 13.42 5.68
CA PRO A 2 -13.55 12.04 5.28
C PRO A 2 -12.43 11.48 6.17
N LYS A 3 -12.64 10.29 6.75
CA LYS A 3 -11.63 9.58 7.54
C LYS A 3 -10.35 9.45 6.72
N LYS A 4 -9.21 9.85 7.29
CA LYS A 4 -7.92 9.90 6.57
C LYS A 4 -7.15 8.60 6.79
N TYR A 5 -7.46 7.60 5.99
CA TYR A 5 -6.82 6.29 6.05
C TYR A 5 -5.33 6.33 5.73
N ILE A 6 -4.58 5.34 6.22
CA ILE A 6 -3.14 5.17 5.97
C ILE A 6 -2.82 5.19 4.46
N SER A 7 -3.63 4.48 3.66
CA SER A 7 -3.49 4.44 2.20
C SER A 7 -3.60 5.81 1.56
N TYR A 8 -4.63 6.59 1.91
CA TYR A 8 -4.79 7.97 1.43
C TYR A 8 -3.62 8.85 1.89
N SER A 9 -3.24 8.75 3.17
CA SER A 9 -2.22 9.61 3.77
C SER A 9 -0.82 9.39 3.18
N LEU A 10 -0.48 8.14 2.84
CA LEU A 10 0.78 7.82 2.15
C LEU A 10 0.69 8.12 0.65
N MET A 11 -0.41 7.76 -0.03
CA MET A 11 -0.48 7.83 -1.49
C MET A 11 -0.75 9.23 -2.04
N LYS A 12 -1.41 10.12 -1.28
CA LYS A 12 -1.75 11.47 -1.75
C LYS A 12 -0.55 12.28 -2.24
N TYR A 13 0.65 12.01 -1.73
CA TYR A 13 1.87 12.72 -2.14
C TYR A 13 2.50 12.18 -3.43
N ILE A 14 2.24 10.90 -3.75
CA ILE A 14 2.96 10.19 -4.82
C ILE A 14 2.02 9.85 -5.99
N ARG A 15 0.80 9.42 -5.68
CA ARG A 15 -0.23 8.98 -6.64
C ARG A 15 -1.61 9.51 -6.21
N PRO A 16 -1.85 10.83 -6.26
CA PRO A 16 -3.11 11.44 -5.81
C PRO A 16 -4.35 11.04 -6.63
N ILE A 17 -4.16 10.47 -7.83
CA ILE A 17 -5.24 10.07 -8.75
C ILE A 17 -5.50 8.54 -8.65
N TRP A 18 -4.93 7.87 -7.64
CA TRP A 18 -4.96 6.40 -7.58
C TRP A 18 -6.18 5.89 -6.80
N TYR A 19 -7.17 5.34 -7.52
CA TYR A 19 -8.48 4.99 -6.97
C TYR A 19 -8.50 3.97 -5.81
N PHE A 20 -7.43 3.22 -5.56
CA PHE A 20 -7.39 2.20 -4.50
C PHE A 20 -7.39 2.76 -3.05
N HIS A 21 -7.34 4.08 -2.89
CA HIS A 21 -7.59 4.73 -1.61
C HIS A 21 -9.06 5.14 -1.42
N LEU A 22 -9.93 4.95 -2.42
CA LEU A 22 -11.36 5.26 -2.33
C LEU A 22 -12.10 4.11 -1.67
N ILE A 23 -13.15 4.47 -0.91
CA ILE A 23 -14.14 3.51 -0.43
C ILE A 23 -15.28 3.47 -1.43
N SER A 24 -15.77 2.28 -1.73
CA SER A 24 -16.99 2.06 -2.51
C SER A 24 -18.24 2.57 -1.76
N ASN A 25 -19.33 2.76 -2.51
CA ASN A 25 -20.58 3.29 -1.95
C ASN A 25 -21.21 2.38 -0.87
N ASP A 26 -20.90 1.08 -0.89
CA ASP A 26 -21.34 0.10 0.11
C ASP A 26 -20.46 0.10 1.38
N GLY A 27 -19.36 0.85 1.41
CA GLY A 27 -18.45 0.90 2.56
C GLY A 27 -17.48 -0.28 2.68
N GLU A 28 -17.54 -1.26 1.77
CA GLU A 28 -16.90 -2.58 1.94
C GLU A 28 -15.65 -2.81 1.07
N SER A 29 -15.48 -2.11 -0.05
CA SER A 29 -14.37 -2.39 -0.97
C SER A 29 -13.10 -1.68 -0.55
N VAL A 30 -12.37 -2.31 0.37
CA VAL A 30 -10.98 -1.98 0.63
C VAL A 30 -10.14 -3.08 0.00
N VAL A 31 -9.51 -2.80 -1.15
CA VAL A 31 -8.64 -3.76 -1.88
C VAL A 31 -7.39 -4.21 -1.10
N TRP A 32 -7.21 -3.70 0.12
CA TRP A 32 -6.05 -3.93 0.95
C TRP A 32 -6.29 -5.17 1.82
N THR A 33 -5.74 -6.30 1.39
CA THR A 33 -5.82 -7.58 2.11
C THR A 33 -5.01 -7.54 3.41
N ASN A 34 -5.57 -7.99 4.53
CA ASN A 34 -4.81 -8.09 5.79
C ASN A 34 -3.69 -9.13 5.67
N TYR A 35 -2.44 -8.73 5.95
CA TYR A 35 -1.27 -9.63 5.89
C TYR A 35 -1.47 -10.92 6.71
N ASN A 36 -2.12 -10.84 7.86
CA ASN A 36 -2.33 -12.00 8.73
C ASN A 36 -3.26 -13.05 8.11
N GLN A 37 -4.14 -12.64 7.19
CA GLN A 37 -5.10 -13.51 6.48
C GLN A 37 -4.57 -14.05 5.15
N LEU A 38 -3.32 -13.72 4.80
CA LEU A 38 -2.66 -14.35 3.66
C LEU A 38 -2.34 -15.81 3.98
N SER A 39 -2.53 -16.68 2.98
CA SER A 39 -2.10 -18.07 3.01
C SER A 39 -0.58 -18.15 3.10
N ARG A 40 -0.06 -19.35 3.32
CA ARG A 40 1.39 -19.56 3.34
C ARG A 40 2.03 -19.15 2.01
N ASP A 41 1.48 -19.65 0.91
CA ASP A 41 2.01 -19.43 -0.45
C ASP A 41 1.93 -17.94 -0.85
N GLU A 42 0.86 -17.25 -0.46
CA GLU A 42 0.74 -15.81 -0.65
C GLU A 42 1.79 -15.02 0.15
N LYS A 43 2.13 -15.45 1.37
CA LYS A 43 3.16 -14.80 2.18
C LYS A 43 4.57 -15.00 1.61
N GLU A 44 4.82 -16.11 0.91
CA GLU A 44 6.14 -16.41 0.32
C GLU A 44 6.55 -15.38 -0.75
N VAL A 45 5.59 -14.76 -1.45
CA VAL A 45 5.88 -13.70 -2.42
C VAL A 45 5.99 -12.30 -1.81
N ILE A 46 5.79 -12.16 -0.49
CA ILE A 46 5.80 -10.88 0.23
C ILE A 46 7.08 -10.72 1.03
N HIS A 47 7.78 -9.60 0.81
CA HIS A 47 8.95 -9.25 1.60
C HIS A 47 8.52 -8.40 2.81
N TYR A 48 8.14 -9.08 3.89
CA TYR A 48 7.63 -8.43 5.09
C TYR A 48 8.71 -7.53 5.75
N ASP A 49 8.36 -6.27 6.00
CA ASP A 49 9.28 -5.25 6.51
C ASP A 49 8.87 -4.85 7.93
N GLN A 50 9.69 -5.23 8.91
CA GLN A 50 9.44 -4.99 10.34
C GLN A 50 9.97 -3.65 10.85
N ASP A 51 10.71 -2.91 10.01
CA ASP A 51 11.42 -1.71 10.44
C ASP A 51 10.57 -0.43 10.34
N TYR A 52 9.27 -0.55 10.08
CA TYR A 52 8.35 0.58 10.22
C TYR A 52 8.15 0.90 11.71
N SER A 53 7.78 2.15 12.00
CA SER A 53 7.55 2.60 13.39
C SER A 53 6.42 1.87 14.11
N ASN A 54 5.50 1.26 13.35
CA ASN A 54 4.34 0.56 13.86
C ASN A 54 4.06 -0.72 13.05
N GLN A 55 3.65 -1.78 13.74
CA GLN A 55 3.22 -3.04 13.14
C GLN A 55 2.08 -2.85 12.12
N VAL A 56 1.16 -1.90 12.36
CA VAL A 56 0.08 -1.62 11.40
C VAL A 56 0.62 -1.09 10.07
N LEU A 57 1.69 -0.30 10.08
CA LEU A 57 2.34 0.19 8.86
C LEU A 57 3.11 -0.93 8.15
N SER A 58 3.75 -1.81 8.91
CA SER A 58 4.38 -3.03 8.38
C SER A 58 3.37 -3.93 7.69
N ASN A 59 2.21 -4.16 8.33
CA ASN A 59 1.09 -4.89 7.74
C ASN A 59 0.55 -4.20 6.48
N TRP A 60 0.38 -2.87 6.53
CA TRP A 60 -0.11 -2.10 5.38
C TRP A 60 0.87 -2.14 4.20
N ASP A 61 2.18 -2.05 4.44
CA ASP A 61 3.21 -2.23 3.42
C ASP A 61 3.12 -3.61 2.77
N ALA A 62 2.94 -4.66 3.57
CA ALA A 62 2.74 -6.02 3.09
C ALA A 62 1.45 -6.15 2.25
N SER A 63 0.38 -5.48 2.66
CA SER A 63 -0.87 -5.39 1.88
C SER A 63 -0.69 -4.62 0.57
N TYR A 64 0.15 -3.59 0.55
CA TYR A 64 0.54 -2.91 -0.67
C TYR A 64 1.30 -3.84 -1.60
N GLN A 65 2.22 -4.65 -1.06
CA GLN A 65 2.90 -5.66 -1.86
C GLN A 65 1.93 -6.70 -2.42
N ALA A 66 0.99 -7.18 -1.61
CA ALA A 66 -0.03 -8.14 -2.00
C ALA A 66 -0.86 -7.62 -3.19
N LEU A 67 -1.41 -6.41 -3.06
CA LEU A 67 -2.19 -5.77 -4.12
C LEU A 67 -1.38 -5.65 -5.42
N MET A 68 -0.13 -5.19 -5.32
CA MET A 68 0.73 -4.97 -6.49
C MET A 68 1.22 -6.27 -7.13
N LYS A 69 1.15 -7.40 -6.41
CA LYS A 69 1.42 -8.76 -6.90
C LYS A 69 0.16 -9.50 -7.37
N GLY A 70 -0.99 -8.83 -7.35
CA GLY A 70 -2.27 -9.36 -7.82
C GLY A 70 -3.08 -10.10 -6.76
N ILE A 71 -2.66 -10.09 -5.49
CA ILE A 71 -3.39 -10.73 -4.38
C ILE A 71 -4.51 -9.81 -3.89
N VAL A 72 -5.75 -10.12 -4.25
CA VAL A 72 -6.95 -9.36 -3.85
C VAL A 72 -7.94 -10.34 -3.23
N LYS A 73 -8.30 -10.11 -1.96
CA LYS A 73 -9.31 -10.92 -1.27
C LYS A 73 -10.55 -10.11 -0.96
N LYS A 74 -11.70 -10.76 -1.05
CA LYS A 74 -12.93 -10.26 -0.43
C LYS A 74 -12.85 -10.59 1.05
N THR A 75 -12.71 -9.58 1.90
CA THR A 75 -12.54 -9.78 3.34
C THR A 75 -13.51 -8.88 4.09
N GLU A 76 -14.24 -9.45 5.04
CA GLU A 76 -15.14 -8.72 5.94
C GLU A 76 -14.36 -7.82 6.94
N ASN A 77 -13.16 -8.26 7.32
CA ASN A 77 -12.23 -7.57 8.21
C ASN A 77 -11.05 -6.96 7.44
N ASN A 78 -11.35 -6.01 6.56
CA ASN A 78 -10.35 -5.18 5.91
C ASN A 78 -9.44 -4.51 6.95
N ILE A 79 -8.18 -4.27 6.57
CA ILE A 79 -7.14 -3.70 7.45
C ILE A 79 -7.74 -2.56 8.27
N GLN A 80 -7.50 -2.60 9.59
CA GLN A 80 -7.81 -1.49 10.48
C GLN A 80 -7.16 -0.23 9.92
N THR A 81 -7.97 0.60 9.29
CA THR A 81 -7.57 1.86 8.70
C THR A 81 -7.68 2.95 9.75
N ASP A 82 -7.21 2.65 10.95
CA ASP A 82 -7.22 3.60 12.04
C ASP A 82 -6.37 4.82 11.69
N GLU A 83 -6.72 5.97 12.25
CA GLU A 83 -5.95 7.21 12.07
C GLU A 83 -4.62 7.06 12.81
N ILE A 84 -3.62 6.53 12.11
CA ILE A 84 -2.26 6.40 12.62
C ILE A 84 -1.46 7.65 12.23
N GLU A 85 -0.73 8.18 13.19
CA GLU A 85 0.26 9.22 12.92
C GLU A 85 1.40 8.66 12.06
N LEU A 86 1.56 9.22 10.86
CA LEU A 86 2.64 8.85 9.96
C LEU A 86 3.90 9.65 10.25
N LEU A 87 4.94 8.96 10.72
CA LEU A 87 6.25 9.58 10.88
C LEU A 87 6.89 9.83 9.49
N PRO A 88 7.69 10.91 9.34
CA PRO A 88 8.44 11.15 8.11
C PRO A 88 9.32 9.96 7.69
N ALA A 89 9.90 9.25 8.66
CA ALA A 89 10.71 8.07 8.40
C ALA A 89 9.92 6.96 7.68
N ASP A 90 8.68 6.68 8.06
CA ASP A 90 7.86 5.64 7.42
C ASP A 90 7.48 6.04 5.98
N ILE A 91 7.14 7.31 5.78
CA ILE A 91 6.81 7.87 4.45
C ILE A 91 8.02 7.72 3.53
N TYR A 92 9.20 8.11 3.98
CA TYR A 92 10.43 8.04 3.19
C TYR A 92 10.93 6.62 2.97
N ARG A 93 10.77 5.71 3.94
CA ARG A 93 11.04 4.28 3.77
C ARG A 93 10.18 3.72 2.64
N PHE A 94 8.88 3.98 2.66
CA PHE A 94 7.95 3.54 1.61
C PHE A 94 8.34 4.09 0.23
N ILE A 95 8.62 5.40 0.13
CA ILE A 95 9.00 6.03 -1.15
C ILE A 95 10.29 5.42 -1.70
N ARG A 96 11.30 5.18 -0.85
CA ARG A 96 12.58 4.58 -1.26
C ARG A 96 12.41 3.16 -1.79
N LYS A 97 11.52 2.37 -1.17
CA LYS A 97 11.25 0.99 -1.61
C LYS A 97 10.60 0.96 -2.99
N TYR A 98 9.57 1.77 -3.25
CA TYR A 98 8.70 1.55 -4.41
C TYR A 98 8.77 2.62 -5.50
N HIS A 99 9.34 3.79 -5.22
CA HIS A 99 9.32 4.92 -6.14
C HIS A 99 10.72 5.41 -6.52
N LYS A 100 10.80 6.17 -7.61
CA LYS A 100 12.05 6.80 -8.07
C LYS A 100 12.47 7.90 -7.08
N LYS A 101 13.79 8.12 -6.94
CA LYS A 101 14.36 9.14 -6.03
C LYS A 101 13.78 10.55 -6.22
N ILE A 102 13.33 10.91 -7.43
CA ILE A 102 12.67 12.20 -7.68
C ILE A 102 11.43 12.40 -6.79
N TRP A 103 10.63 11.35 -6.58
CA TRP A 103 9.45 11.42 -5.72
C TRP A 103 9.82 11.64 -4.26
N LEU A 104 10.94 11.08 -3.80
CA LEU A 104 11.42 11.31 -2.43
C LEU A 104 11.65 12.80 -2.16
N TYR A 105 12.36 13.48 -3.06
CA TYR A 105 12.65 14.90 -2.90
C TYR A 105 11.41 15.78 -3.13
N LEU A 106 10.56 15.44 -4.11
CA LEU A 106 9.29 16.15 -4.33
C LEU A 106 8.40 16.11 -3.08
N VAL A 107 8.22 14.92 -2.48
CA VAL A 107 7.43 14.78 -1.26
C VAL A 107 8.08 15.52 -0.09
N PHE A 108 9.40 15.45 0.06
CA PHE A 108 10.13 16.21 1.08
C PHE A 108 9.88 17.71 0.97
N PHE A 109 10.11 18.31 -0.20
CA PHE A 109 9.88 19.75 -0.40
C PHE A 109 8.40 20.12 -0.26
N GLN A 110 7.48 19.31 -0.79
CA GLN A 110 6.04 19.53 -0.63
C GLN A 110 5.64 19.56 0.84
N ARG A 111 6.19 18.67 1.68
CA ARG A 111 5.91 18.63 3.12
C ARG A 111 6.51 19.83 3.85
N LEU A 112 7.69 20.30 3.46
CA LEU A 112 8.25 21.56 3.98
C LEU A 112 7.34 22.76 3.65
N PHE A 113 6.90 22.88 2.40
CA PHE A 113 5.97 23.95 1.99
C PHE A 113 4.58 23.82 2.64
N SER A 114 4.19 22.61 3.03
CA SER A 114 2.97 22.35 3.79
C SER A 114 3.12 22.55 5.29
N LEU A 115 4.21 23.19 5.74
CA LEU A 115 4.49 23.56 7.13
C LEU A 115 4.57 22.36 8.11
N PHE A 116 4.94 21.17 7.61
CA PHE A 116 5.34 20.08 8.51
C PHE A 116 6.66 20.41 9.21
N ASN A 117 6.89 19.83 10.39
CA ASN A 117 8.07 20.12 11.21
C ASN A 117 9.37 19.79 10.43
N PRO A 118 10.18 20.79 10.03
CA PRO A 118 11.34 20.56 9.18
C PRO A 118 12.38 19.66 9.84
N ILE A 119 12.55 19.74 11.16
CA ILE A 119 13.55 18.95 11.90
C ILE A 119 13.21 17.46 11.78
N SER A 120 11.95 17.07 11.98
CA SER A 120 11.54 15.66 11.86
C SER A 120 11.62 15.17 10.42
N GLU A 121 11.35 16.02 9.43
CA GLU A 121 11.52 15.69 8.01
C GLU A 121 12.98 15.37 7.67
N PHE A 122 13.94 16.20 8.09
CA PHE A 122 15.37 15.94 7.87
C PHE A 122 15.83 14.67 8.57
N ILE A 123 15.41 14.46 9.83
CA ILE A 123 15.74 13.24 10.60
C ILE A 123 15.21 12.00 9.88
N GLY A 124 13.94 11.99 9.46
CA GLY A 124 13.35 10.86 8.76
C GLY A 124 14.02 10.57 7.41
N LEU A 125 14.38 11.61 6.66
CA LEU A 125 15.07 11.46 5.38
C LEU A 125 16.46 10.83 5.56
N TRP A 126 17.16 11.22 6.64
CA TRP A 126 18.48 10.70 6.99
C TRP A 126 18.44 9.27 7.54
N GLN A 127 17.49 8.96 8.42
CA GLN A 127 17.33 7.63 9.02
C GLN A 127 17.12 6.56 7.93
N THR A 128 16.34 6.89 6.90
CA THR A 128 15.99 5.94 5.82
C THR A 128 17.02 5.85 4.71
N ARG A 129 18.18 6.50 4.81
CA ARG A 129 19.17 6.57 3.71
C ARG A 129 19.69 5.22 3.23
N HIS A 130 19.66 4.20 4.09
CA HIS A 130 20.11 2.83 3.81
C HIS A 130 19.03 1.96 3.14
N VAL A 131 17.77 2.40 3.14
CA VAL A 131 16.65 1.66 2.56
C VAL A 131 16.84 1.56 1.05
N GLN A 132 16.91 0.32 0.57
CA GLN A 132 17.09 0.02 -0.84
C GLN A 132 15.75 -0.10 -1.57
N LYS A 133 15.80 0.14 -2.88
CA LYS A 133 14.65 -0.03 -3.75
C LYS A 133 14.31 -1.52 -3.86
N TYR A 134 13.04 -1.86 -3.68
CA TYR A 134 12.54 -3.22 -3.83
C TYR A 134 11.95 -3.42 -5.23
N ASN A 135 12.29 -4.52 -5.90
CA ASN A 135 11.71 -4.84 -7.21
C ASN A 135 10.38 -5.55 -7.04
N LEU A 136 9.32 -4.76 -6.85
CA LEU A 136 7.99 -5.23 -6.52
C LEU A 136 7.41 -6.22 -7.55
N PHE A 137 7.72 -6.02 -8.83
CA PHE A 137 7.16 -6.77 -9.96
C PHE A 137 8.08 -7.91 -10.44
N HIS A 138 9.19 -8.18 -9.76
CA HIS A 138 10.05 -9.30 -10.14
C HIS A 138 9.35 -10.65 -9.94
N THR A 139 8.55 -10.76 -8.88
CA THR A 139 7.72 -11.92 -8.57
C THR A 139 6.25 -11.50 -8.49
N HIS A 140 5.35 -12.37 -8.94
CA HIS A 140 3.90 -12.20 -8.86
C HIS A 140 3.28 -13.48 -8.29
N TYR A 141 2.07 -13.36 -7.76
CA TYR A 141 1.31 -14.53 -7.31
C TYR A 141 0.65 -15.20 -8.53
N VAL A 142 0.80 -16.51 -8.65
CA VAL A 142 0.22 -17.30 -9.75
C VAL A 142 -1.12 -17.87 -9.27
N TYR A 143 -2.16 -17.63 -10.03
CA TYR A 143 -3.50 -18.17 -9.78
C TYR A 143 -3.72 -19.39 -10.68
N ASP A 144 -3.32 -20.58 -10.23
CA ASP A 144 -3.47 -21.80 -11.01
C ASP A 144 -4.94 -22.09 -11.35
N GLU A 145 -5.86 -21.76 -10.44
CA GLU A 145 -7.31 -21.91 -10.61
C GLU A 145 -7.92 -20.97 -11.65
N TYR A 146 -7.19 -19.93 -12.10
CA TYR A 146 -7.73 -18.95 -13.04
C TYR A 146 -8.05 -19.57 -14.41
N PHE A 147 -7.25 -20.54 -14.87
CA PHE A 147 -7.44 -21.18 -16.17
C PHE A 147 -8.75 -21.97 -16.26
N ASP A 148 -9.18 -22.55 -15.15
CA ASP A 148 -10.40 -23.34 -15.05
C ASP A 148 -11.59 -22.52 -14.49
N TYR A 149 -11.42 -21.21 -14.30
CA TYR A 149 -12.44 -20.36 -13.70
C TYR A 149 -13.63 -20.14 -14.63
N ASP A 150 -14.78 -20.66 -14.21
CA ASP A 150 -16.02 -20.60 -14.97
C ASP A 150 -16.87 -19.37 -14.59
N SER A 151 -16.66 -18.26 -15.31
CA SER A 151 -17.25 -16.94 -15.02
C SER A 151 -18.76 -16.91 -15.18
N SER A 152 -19.48 -16.62 -14.08
CA SER A 152 -20.93 -16.41 -14.07
C SER A 152 -21.38 -15.28 -15.00
N LEU A 153 -20.58 -14.22 -15.14
CA LEU A 153 -20.86 -13.10 -16.03
C LEU A 153 -20.81 -13.54 -17.49
N ILE A 154 -19.81 -14.34 -17.89
CA ILE A 154 -19.71 -14.88 -19.25
C ILE A 154 -20.90 -15.80 -19.55
N LYS A 155 -21.27 -16.67 -18.59
CA LYS A 155 -22.48 -17.52 -18.72
C LYS A 155 -23.76 -16.72 -18.89
N SER A 156 -23.87 -15.55 -18.26
CA SER A 156 -25.06 -14.71 -18.35
C SER A 156 -25.26 -14.07 -19.72
N ASN A 157 -24.27 -14.19 -20.63
CA ASN A 157 -24.29 -13.64 -21.99
C ASN A 157 -24.85 -12.20 -22.05
N PRO A 158 -24.24 -11.25 -21.32
CA PRO A 158 -24.75 -9.89 -21.25
C PRO A 158 -24.67 -9.25 -22.63
N LEU A 159 -25.70 -8.48 -22.98
CA LEU A 159 -25.72 -7.71 -24.22
C LEU A 159 -24.65 -6.60 -24.14
N LEU A 160 -23.81 -6.51 -25.16
CA LEU A 160 -22.83 -5.44 -25.36
C LEU A 160 -23.52 -4.11 -25.71
#